data_AF-A0A350I6N9-F1
#
_entry.id   AF-A0A350I6N9-F1
#
_cell.length_a   1.000
_cell.length_b   1.000
_cell.length_c   1.000
_cell.angle_alpha   90.00
_cell.angle_beta   90.00
_cell.angle_gamma   90.00
#
_symmetry.space_group_name_H-M   'P 1'
#
loop_
_entity.id
_entity.type
_entity.pdbx_description
1 polymer ?
#
loop_
_entity_poly.entity_id
_entity_poly.type
_entity_poly.pdbx_seq_one_letter_code
_entity_poly.pdbx_strand_id
1 'polypeptide(L)'
;MSFAALKRNRTDLSSLISQAQENNTQQSTKMSEDPRFWTPTRDKAGNGYAVIRFLPGDAEAPTPWVRYWDHFFKGPTGQWYIEKSLTSIGQQDPLSESNSKLWNEDGSDEAKRTVRERKRNLRYIANVLVIADPANPENEGQVKLYRFGKKIFDKIMDSMQPQFPDEAPVNPFDMWEGADF
;
A
#
# COMPACT_ATOMS: atom_id res chain seq x y z
N MET A 1 49.85 -21.28 -11.71
CA MET A 1 49.51 -19.84 -11.72
C MET A 1 50.80 -19.04 -11.88
N SER A 2 51.04 -18.39 -13.02
CA SER A 2 52.33 -17.75 -13.32
C SER A 2 52.41 -16.31 -12.80
N PHE A 3 53.63 -15.84 -12.47
CA PHE A 3 53.90 -14.46 -12.02
C PHE A 3 53.46 -13.40 -13.04
N ALA A 4 53.44 -13.77 -14.33
CA ALA A 4 52.92 -12.94 -15.41
C ALA A 4 51.40 -12.72 -15.34
N ALA A 5 50.64 -13.67 -14.76
CA ALA A 5 49.19 -13.54 -14.57
C ALA A 5 48.84 -12.53 -13.44
N LEU A 6 49.67 -12.44 -12.40
CA LEU A 6 49.47 -11.49 -11.29
C LEU A 6 49.73 -10.02 -11.64
N LYS A 7 50.46 -9.74 -12.73
CA LYS A 7 50.75 -8.36 -13.18
C LYS A 7 49.66 -7.79 -14.10
N ARG A 8 48.80 -8.64 -14.69
CA ARG A 8 47.65 -8.22 -15.52
C ARG A 8 46.39 -7.92 -14.70
N ASN A 9 46.26 -8.50 -13.51
CA ASN A 9 45.11 -8.28 -12.62
C ASN A 9 45.18 -6.98 -11.80
N ARG A 10 45.91 -5.96 -12.30
CA ARG A 10 46.01 -4.65 -11.64
C ARG A 10 45.12 -3.58 -12.24
N THR A 11 44.11 -3.92 -13.05
CA THR A 11 43.08 -2.95 -13.45
C THR A 11 42.00 -3.73 -14.19
N ASP A 12 41.16 -4.40 -13.43
CA ASP A 12 39.79 -4.65 -13.91
C ASP A 12 38.76 -4.26 -12.86
N LEU A 13 39.11 -3.21 -12.10
CA LEU A 13 38.15 -2.44 -11.30
C LEU A 13 36.99 -1.95 -12.16
N SER A 14 37.22 -1.65 -13.44
CA SER A 14 36.17 -1.32 -14.41
C SER A 14 35.19 -2.47 -14.61
N SER A 15 35.66 -3.71 -14.76
CA SER A 15 34.78 -4.89 -14.90
C SER A 15 34.01 -5.21 -13.61
N LEU A 16 34.64 -4.99 -12.45
CA LEU A 16 34.00 -5.18 -11.14
C LEU A 16 33.01 -4.05 -10.83
N ILE A 17 33.29 -2.81 -11.22
CA ILE A 17 32.39 -1.66 -11.09
C ILE A 17 31.21 -1.79 -12.06
N SER A 18 31.43 -2.27 -13.29
CA SER A 18 30.34 -2.53 -14.24
C SER A 18 29.47 -3.70 -13.79
N GLN A 19 30.04 -4.79 -13.27
CA GLN A 19 29.25 -5.87 -12.65
C GLN A 19 28.55 -5.43 -11.35
N ALA A 20 29.14 -4.53 -10.56
CA ALA A 20 28.48 -3.93 -9.40
C ALA A 20 27.36 -2.95 -9.81
N GLN A 21 27.51 -2.25 -10.94
CA GLN A 21 26.47 -1.40 -11.52
C GLN A 21 25.35 -2.22 -12.18
N GLU A 22 25.65 -3.34 -12.83
CA GLU A 22 24.67 -4.27 -13.39
C GLU A 22 23.84 -4.96 -12.30
N ASN A 23 24.44 -5.26 -11.14
CA ASN A 23 23.71 -5.73 -9.96
C ASN A 23 22.91 -4.61 -9.26
N ASN A 24 23.26 -3.33 -9.49
CA ASN A 24 22.52 -2.17 -8.99
C ASN A 24 21.46 -1.68 -10.00
N THR A 25 21.45 -2.22 -11.22
CA THR A 25 20.39 -2.09 -12.22
C THR A 25 19.52 -3.35 -12.31
N GLN A 26 19.34 -4.06 -11.20
CA GLN A 26 17.99 -4.52 -10.90
C GLN A 26 17.16 -3.26 -10.71
N GLN A 27 16.71 -2.68 -11.83
CA GLN A 27 15.51 -1.88 -11.87
C GLN A 27 14.51 -2.68 -11.07
N SER A 28 14.27 -2.27 -9.82
CA SER A 28 12.98 -2.52 -9.19
C SER A 28 12.01 -2.08 -10.28
N THR A 29 11.39 -3.05 -10.95
CA THR A 29 10.35 -2.75 -11.91
C THR A 29 9.33 -2.04 -11.06
N LYS A 30 9.35 -0.70 -11.07
CA LYS A 30 8.37 0.10 -10.35
C LYS A 30 7.06 -0.48 -10.81
N MET A 31 6.37 -1.15 -9.88
CA MET A 31 5.08 -1.76 -10.13
C MET A 31 4.26 -0.64 -10.77
N SER A 32 3.86 -0.82 -12.04
CA SER A 32 3.29 0.23 -12.88
C SER A 32 2.31 1.04 -12.03
N GLU A 33 2.71 2.27 -11.70
CA GLU A 33 1.90 3.14 -10.84
C GLU A 33 0.67 3.51 -11.66
N ASP A 34 -0.48 2.98 -11.24
CA ASP A 34 -1.75 3.28 -11.88
C ASP A 34 -2.02 4.79 -11.71
N PRO A 35 -2.05 5.57 -12.81
CA PRO A 35 -2.10 7.03 -12.76
C PRO A 35 -3.42 7.59 -12.19
N ARG A 36 -4.41 6.71 -12.00
CA ARG A 36 -5.68 7.05 -11.36
C ARG A 36 -5.54 7.18 -9.85
N PHE A 37 -4.55 6.52 -9.25
CA PHE A 37 -4.35 6.55 -7.80
C PHE A 37 -3.49 7.73 -7.39
N TRP A 38 -3.96 8.46 -6.38
CA TRP A 38 -3.14 9.45 -5.69
C TRP A 38 -2.56 8.84 -4.41
N THR A 39 -1.32 9.20 -4.13
CA THR A 39 -0.61 8.83 -2.90
C THR A 39 0.12 10.04 -2.36
N PRO A 40 -0.01 10.37 -1.06
CA PRO A 40 0.68 11.50 -0.48
C PRO A 40 2.19 11.29 -0.54
N THR A 41 2.91 12.26 -1.09
CA THR A 41 4.37 12.25 -1.09
C THR A 41 4.89 12.45 0.32
N ARG A 42 5.97 11.75 0.66
CA ARG A 42 6.65 11.88 1.95
C ARG A 42 8.02 12.50 1.74
N ASP A 43 8.41 13.40 2.62
CA ASP A 43 9.74 13.99 2.67
C ASP A 43 10.79 12.95 3.11
N LYS A 44 12.06 13.35 3.10
CA LYS A 44 13.18 12.48 3.54
C LYS A 44 13.09 12.06 5.01
N ALA A 45 12.37 12.81 5.84
CA ALA A 45 12.12 12.49 7.23
C ALA A 45 10.90 11.57 7.43
N GLY A 46 10.16 11.25 6.35
CA GLY A 46 8.97 10.39 6.36
C GLY A 46 7.66 11.13 6.69
N ASN A 47 7.70 12.46 6.77
CA ASN A 47 6.52 13.31 6.98
C ASN A 47 5.87 13.63 5.63
N GLY A 48 4.55 13.73 5.61
CA GLY A 48 3.81 14.15 4.43
C GLY A 48 2.55 14.88 4.88
N TYR A 49 2.16 15.88 4.13
CA TYR A 49 0.96 16.67 4.39
C TYR A 49 0.28 16.97 3.06
N ALA A 50 -1.03 16.74 3.03
CA ALA A 50 -1.92 17.08 1.94
C ALA A 50 -3.32 17.24 2.54
N VAL A 51 -4.17 18.02 1.86
CA VAL A 51 -5.58 18.18 2.21
C VAL A 51 -6.40 17.56 1.08
N ILE A 52 -7.28 16.62 1.44
CA ILE A 52 -8.13 15.93 0.48
C ILE A 52 -9.58 16.02 0.91
N ARG A 53 -10.50 16.01 -0.05
CA ARG A 53 -11.93 15.95 0.19
C ARG A 53 -12.47 14.62 -0.30
N PHE A 54 -13.03 13.82 0.61
CA PHE A 54 -13.72 12.60 0.24
C PHE A 54 -15.00 12.93 -0.54
N LEU A 55 -15.21 12.22 -1.65
CA LEU A 55 -16.34 12.46 -2.54
C LEU A 55 -17.45 11.43 -2.31
N PRO A 56 -18.72 11.81 -2.50
CA PRO A 56 -19.83 10.86 -2.42
C PRO A 56 -19.66 9.72 -3.43
N GLY A 57 -20.30 8.59 -3.11
CA GLY A 57 -20.34 7.42 -3.97
C GLY A 57 -21.23 7.64 -5.18
N ASP A 58 -21.16 6.70 -6.12
CA ASP A 58 -22.18 6.59 -7.16
C ASP A 58 -23.57 6.39 -6.51
N ALA A 59 -24.63 6.91 -7.13
CA ALA A 59 -26.00 6.76 -6.64
C ALA A 59 -26.43 5.29 -6.51
N GLU A 60 -25.85 4.39 -7.31
CA GLU A 60 -26.11 2.96 -7.25
C GLU A 60 -25.19 2.22 -6.25
N ALA A 61 -24.12 2.86 -5.79
CA ALA A 61 -23.17 2.24 -4.87
C ALA A 61 -23.73 2.25 -3.43
N PRO A 62 -23.66 1.12 -2.70
CA PRO A 62 -24.16 1.05 -1.33
C PRO A 62 -23.32 1.88 -0.36
N THR A 63 -22.07 2.15 -0.69
CA THR A 63 -21.12 2.92 0.14
C THR A 63 -20.22 3.78 -0.76
N PRO A 64 -19.76 4.95 -0.28
CA PRO A 64 -18.84 5.82 -1.04
C PRO A 64 -17.40 5.29 -1.10
N TRP A 65 -17.12 4.17 -0.43
CA TRP A 65 -15.84 3.46 -0.49
C TRP A 65 -16.03 2.00 -0.90
N VAL A 66 -14.95 1.39 -1.39
CA VAL A 66 -14.83 -0.05 -1.63
C VAL A 66 -13.86 -0.64 -0.63
N ARG A 67 -14.27 -1.73 0.03
CA ARG A 67 -13.43 -2.49 0.96
C ARG A 67 -12.92 -3.76 0.29
N TYR A 68 -11.62 -4.02 0.38
CA TYR A 68 -11.03 -5.27 -0.09
C TYR A 68 -9.83 -5.70 0.77
N TRP A 69 -9.37 -6.92 0.54
CA TRP A 69 -8.22 -7.52 1.20
C TRP A 69 -7.13 -7.84 0.18
N ASP A 70 -5.88 -7.60 0.53
CA ASP A 70 -4.72 -8.03 -0.25
C ASP A 70 -3.66 -8.73 0.61
N HIS A 71 -2.75 -9.42 -0.05
CA HIS A 71 -1.56 -10.02 0.54
C HIS A 71 -0.34 -9.31 -0.02
N PHE A 72 0.59 -8.94 0.86
CA PHE A 72 1.82 -8.28 0.50
C PHE A 72 2.93 -8.81 1.41
N PHE A 73 3.70 -9.78 0.93
CA PHE A 73 4.79 -10.36 1.69
C PHE A 73 5.90 -10.86 0.77
N LYS A 74 7.11 -11.00 1.34
CA LYS A 74 8.25 -11.57 0.64
C LYS A 74 8.38 -13.04 1.01
N GLY A 75 8.36 -13.92 0.02
CA GLY A 75 8.50 -15.37 0.19
C GLY A 75 9.93 -15.80 0.51
N PRO A 76 10.13 -17.08 0.88
CA PRO A 76 11.44 -17.62 1.24
C PRO A 76 12.45 -17.63 0.08
N THR A 77 11.97 -17.65 -1.16
CA THR A 77 12.79 -17.52 -2.38
C THR A 77 13.26 -16.07 -2.62
N GLY A 78 12.86 -15.13 -1.78
CA GLY A 78 13.13 -13.71 -1.95
C GLY A 78 12.20 -12.99 -2.93
N GLN A 79 11.24 -13.69 -3.53
CA GLN A 79 10.24 -13.09 -4.43
C GLN A 79 9.07 -12.49 -3.66
N TRP A 80 8.45 -11.44 -4.20
CA TRP A 80 7.28 -10.81 -3.61
C TRP A 80 5.99 -11.50 -4.06
N TYR A 81 5.07 -11.70 -3.13
CA TYR A 81 3.69 -12.06 -3.39
C TYR A 81 2.82 -10.84 -3.11
N ILE A 82 2.20 -10.29 -4.17
CA ILE A 82 1.39 -9.07 -4.13
C ILE A 82 0.09 -9.35 -4.86
N GLU A 83 -0.92 -9.83 -4.14
CA GLU A 83 -2.19 -10.25 -4.77
C GLU A 83 -3.41 -9.88 -3.96
N LYS A 84 -4.55 -9.70 -4.66
CA LYS A 84 -5.85 -9.49 -4.02
C LYS A 84 -6.39 -10.80 -3.47
N SER A 85 -6.97 -10.76 -2.28
CA SER A 85 -7.61 -11.93 -1.67
C SER A 85 -9.02 -12.13 -2.20
N LEU A 86 -9.34 -13.37 -2.59
CA LEU A 86 -10.68 -13.80 -2.99
C LEU A 86 -11.72 -13.64 -1.86
N THR A 87 -11.26 -13.57 -0.61
CA THR A 87 -12.15 -13.27 0.53
C THR A 87 -12.84 -11.92 0.42
N SER A 88 -12.31 -10.99 -0.39
CA SER A 88 -12.93 -9.70 -0.68
C SER A 88 -14.31 -9.82 -1.34
N ILE A 89 -14.52 -10.90 -2.10
CA ILE A 89 -15.78 -11.21 -2.79
C ILE A 89 -16.51 -12.40 -2.14
N GLY A 90 -16.15 -12.73 -0.89
CA GLY A 90 -16.76 -13.82 -0.14
C GLY A 90 -16.39 -15.22 -0.62
N GLN A 91 -15.39 -15.35 -1.51
CA GLN A 91 -14.90 -16.64 -1.98
C GLN A 91 -13.77 -17.17 -1.11
N GLN A 92 -13.52 -18.47 -1.23
CA GLN A 92 -12.43 -19.14 -0.55
C GLN A 92 -11.10 -18.80 -1.22
N ASP A 93 -10.10 -18.43 -0.41
CA ASP A 93 -8.78 -18.05 -0.88
C ASP A 93 -7.77 -19.16 -0.56
N PRO A 94 -7.09 -19.75 -1.55
CA PRO A 94 -6.10 -20.81 -1.34
C PRO A 94 -5.00 -20.43 -0.35
N LEU A 95 -4.59 -19.15 -0.32
CA LEU A 95 -3.59 -18.68 0.63
C LEU A 95 -4.15 -18.63 2.04
N SER A 96 -5.41 -18.22 2.20
CA SER A 96 -6.09 -18.26 3.50
C SER A 96 -6.23 -19.69 4.02
N GLU A 97 -6.61 -20.64 3.15
CA GLU A 97 -6.67 -22.06 3.52
C GLU A 97 -5.31 -22.60 3.95
N SER A 98 -4.27 -22.32 3.17
CA SER A 98 -2.90 -22.73 3.49
C SER A 98 -2.46 -22.16 4.84
N ASN A 99 -2.76 -20.90 5.10
CA ASN A 99 -2.46 -20.26 6.38
C ASN A 99 -3.25 -20.88 7.54
N SER A 100 -4.53 -21.24 7.33
CA SER A 100 -5.33 -21.93 8.33
C SER A 100 -4.78 -23.31 8.68
N LYS A 101 -4.33 -24.09 7.68
CA LYS A 101 -3.67 -25.39 7.92
C LYS A 101 -2.37 -25.22 8.70
N LEU A 102 -1.51 -24.28 8.29
CA LEU A 102 -0.25 -23.98 9.00
C LEU A 102 -0.50 -23.56 10.46
N TRP A 103 -1.52 -22.75 10.71
CA TRP A 103 -1.82 -22.29 12.06
C TRP A 103 -2.40 -23.39 12.96
N ASN A 104 -3.31 -24.22 12.43
CA ASN A 104 -4.07 -25.19 13.21
C ASN A 104 -3.40 -26.57 13.31
N GLU A 105 -2.77 -27.04 12.24
CA GLU A 105 -2.22 -28.41 12.17
C GLU A 105 -0.74 -28.46 12.61
N ASP A 106 0.10 -27.56 12.07
CA ASP A 106 1.51 -27.47 12.47
C ASP A 106 1.63 -26.71 13.81
N GLY A 107 1.14 -25.47 13.87
CA GLY A 107 1.04 -24.71 15.12
C GLY A 107 2.39 -24.35 15.77
N SER A 108 3.52 -24.71 15.16
CA SER A 108 4.86 -24.31 15.58
C SER A 108 5.05 -22.79 15.55
N ASP A 109 6.04 -22.30 16.28
CA ASP A 109 6.34 -20.86 16.31
C ASP A 109 6.79 -20.34 14.93
N GLU A 110 7.44 -21.18 14.13
CA GLU A 110 7.80 -20.89 12.76
C GLU A 110 6.57 -20.78 11.85
N ALA A 111 5.65 -21.75 11.92
CA ALA A 111 4.39 -21.68 11.17
C ALA A 111 3.58 -20.43 11.53
N LYS A 112 3.48 -20.10 12.82
CA LYS A 112 2.80 -18.87 13.29
C LYS A 112 3.50 -17.61 12.81
N ARG A 113 4.84 -17.58 12.73
CA ARG A 113 5.58 -16.45 12.15
C ARG A 113 5.24 -16.29 10.67
N THR A 114 5.30 -17.38 9.90
CA THR A 114 4.95 -17.38 8.48
C THR A 114 3.52 -16.92 8.22
N VAL A 115 2.55 -17.39 9.01
CA VAL A 115 1.14 -16.96 8.89
C VAL A 115 0.97 -15.47 9.18
N ARG A 116 1.70 -14.92 10.16
CA ARG A 116 1.69 -13.48 10.45
C ARG A 116 2.27 -12.65 9.31
N GLU A 117 3.35 -13.12 8.68
CA GLU A 117 3.95 -12.48 7.51
C GLU A 117 3.01 -12.51 6.29
N ARG A 118 2.28 -13.62 6.09
CA ARG A 118 1.33 -13.81 4.99
C ARG A 118 -0.06 -13.21 5.24
N LYS A 119 -0.27 -12.56 6.38
CA LYS A 119 -1.57 -12.05 6.82
C LYS A 119 -2.16 -11.10 5.76
N ARG A 120 -3.47 -11.20 5.55
CA ARG A 120 -4.21 -10.25 4.71
C ARG A 120 -4.21 -8.84 5.30
N ASN A 121 -4.06 -7.84 4.44
CA ASN A 121 -4.15 -6.43 4.79
C ASN A 121 -5.50 -5.86 4.35
N LEU A 122 -6.14 -5.12 5.26
CA LEU A 122 -7.40 -4.43 4.97
C LEU A 122 -7.11 -3.14 4.21
N ARG A 123 -7.79 -2.97 3.07
CA ARG A 123 -7.70 -1.77 2.25
C ARG A 123 -9.08 -1.20 1.96
N TYR A 124 -9.12 0.12 1.90
CA TYR A 124 -10.26 0.90 1.44
C TYR A 124 -9.84 1.74 0.25
N ILE A 125 -10.75 1.93 -0.70
CA ILE A 125 -10.60 2.85 -1.83
C ILE A 125 -11.80 3.77 -1.85
N ALA A 126 -11.56 5.07 -2.00
CA ALA A 126 -12.61 6.06 -2.24
C ALA A 126 -12.17 7.06 -3.32
N ASN A 127 -13.14 7.73 -3.93
CA ASN A 127 -12.88 8.90 -4.76
C ASN A 127 -12.57 10.10 -3.84
N VAL A 128 -11.52 10.84 -4.17
CA VAL A 128 -11.15 12.06 -3.46
C VAL A 128 -10.86 13.18 -4.44
N LEU A 129 -11.21 14.40 -4.06
CA LEU A 129 -10.72 15.62 -4.67
C LEU A 129 -9.48 16.07 -3.90
N VAL A 130 -8.37 16.30 -4.59
CA VAL A 130 -7.16 16.85 -3.97
C VAL A 130 -7.33 18.36 -3.81
N ILE A 131 -7.36 18.87 -2.58
CA ILE A 131 -7.55 20.29 -2.28
C ILE A 131 -6.20 21.00 -2.23
N ALA A 132 -5.25 20.42 -1.50
CA ALA A 132 -3.88 20.94 -1.41
C ALA A 132 -2.88 19.78 -1.39
N ASP A 133 -1.88 19.82 -2.27
CA ASP A 133 -0.77 18.85 -2.31
C ASP A 133 0.54 19.64 -2.51
N PRO A 134 1.14 20.17 -1.42
CA PRO A 134 2.33 21.00 -1.49
C PRO A 134 3.53 20.31 -2.16
N ALA A 135 3.56 18.98 -2.19
CA ALA A 135 4.63 18.22 -2.81
C ALA A 135 4.42 18.05 -4.32
N ASN A 136 3.18 18.04 -4.79
CA ASN A 136 2.82 17.93 -6.21
C ASN A 136 1.59 18.83 -6.52
N PRO A 137 1.77 20.15 -6.64
CA PRO A 137 0.66 21.09 -6.85
C PRO A 137 -0.17 20.82 -8.11
N GLU A 138 0.37 20.08 -9.08
CA GLU A 138 -0.36 19.68 -10.29
C GLU A 138 -1.56 18.76 -10.03
N ASN A 139 -1.61 18.11 -8.86
CA ASN A 139 -2.74 17.26 -8.46
C ASN A 139 -3.92 18.08 -7.93
N GLU A 140 -3.71 19.33 -7.50
CA GLU A 140 -4.73 20.16 -6.88
C GLU A 140 -5.91 20.38 -7.85
N GLY A 141 -7.13 20.21 -7.34
CA GLY A 141 -8.37 20.27 -8.12
C GLY A 141 -8.69 18.99 -8.92
N GLN A 142 -7.82 17.98 -8.93
CA GLN A 142 -8.09 16.72 -9.63
C GLN A 142 -8.83 15.71 -8.74
N VAL A 143 -9.72 14.95 -9.37
CA VAL A 143 -10.36 13.77 -8.75
C VAL A 143 -9.50 12.53 -8.99
N LYS A 144 -9.15 11.83 -7.92
CA LYS A 144 -8.28 10.65 -7.93
C LYS A 144 -8.84 9.55 -7.03
N LEU A 145 -8.36 8.32 -7.24
CA LEU A 145 -8.60 7.21 -6.32
C LEU A 145 -7.61 7.27 -5.17
N TYR A 146 -8.11 7.25 -3.94
CA TYR A 146 -7.26 7.17 -2.75
C TYR A 146 -7.40 5.82 -2.08
N ARG A 147 -6.28 5.12 -1.91
CA ARG A 147 -6.21 3.85 -1.20
C ARG A 147 -5.64 4.05 0.20
N PHE A 148 -6.42 3.68 1.20
CA PHE A 148 -6.07 3.87 2.61
C PHE A 148 -6.36 2.62 3.46
N GLY A 149 -5.84 2.62 4.69
CA GLY A 149 -5.99 1.53 5.65
C GLY A 149 -6.99 1.85 6.76
N LYS A 150 -7.10 0.92 7.72
CA LYS A 150 -8.04 1.00 8.86
C LYS A 150 -7.98 2.32 9.61
N LYS A 151 -6.78 2.87 9.90
CA LYS A 151 -6.64 4.08 10.72
C LYS A 151 -7.34 5.31 10.14
N ILE A 152 -7.30 5.47 8.82
CA ILE A 152 -7.98 6.59 8.14
C ILE A 152 -9.48 6.32 8.10
N PHE A 153 -9.87 5.07 7.85
CA PHE A 153 -11.27 4.66 7.89
C PHE A 153 -11.91 4.88 9.27
N ASP A 154 -11.21 4.52 10.35
CA ASP A 154 -11.67 4.74 11.72
C ASP A 154 -11.92 6.23 11.98
N LYS A 155 -10.99 7.12 11.58
CA LYS A 155 -11.19 8.57 11.69
C LYS A 155 -12.44 9.07 10.95
N ILE A 156 -12.69 8.55 9.76
CA ILE A 156 -13.89 8.89 8.97
C ILE A 156 -15.17 8.43 9.68
N MET A 157 -15.16 7.23 10.27
CA MET A 157 -16.29 6.71 11.05
C MET A 157 -16.50 7.49 12.34
N ASP A 158 -15.43 7.85 13.05
CA ASP A 158 -15.48 8.64 14.29
C ASP A 158 -16.10 10.02 14.04
N SER A 159 -15.84 10.66 12.89
CA SER A 159 -16.51 11.91 12.51
C SER A 159 -18.02 11.76 12.29
N MET A 160 -18.47 10.59 11.80
CA MET A 160 -19.89 10.29 11.61
C MET A 160 -20.60 9.84 12.88
N GLN A 161 -19.85 9.31 13.85
CA GLN A 161 -20.34 8.82 15.14
C GLN A 161 -19.58 9.49 16.28
N PRO A 162 -19.92 10.75 16.59
CA PRO A 162 -19.22 11.50 17.61
C PRO A 162 -19.27 10.81 18.97
N GLN A 163 -18.16 10.87 19.70
CA GLN A 163 -18.03 10.18 21.00
C GLN A 163 -18.58 11.03 22.15
N PHE A 164 -18.75 12.33 21.94
CA PHE A 164 -19.20 13.27 22.95
C PHE A 164 -20.57 13.89 22.61
N PRO A 165 -21.44 14.15 23.59
CA PRO A 165 -22.81 14.63 23.35
C PRO A 165 -22.92 16.01 22.68
N ASP A 166 -21.85 16.80 22.72
CA ASP A 166 -21.75 18.16 22.20
C ASP A 166 -21.17 18.23 20.77
N GLU A 167 -20.68 17.12 20.23
CA GLU A 167 -20.17 17.05 18.88
C GLU A 167 -21.29 16.72 17.88
N ALA A 168 -21.42 17.52 16.83
CA ALA A 168 -22.35 17.24 15.74
C ALA A 168 -21.75 16.19 14.79
N PRO A 169 -22.52 15.16 14.37
CA PRO A 169 -22.05 14.19 13.39
C PRO A 169 -21.82 14.88 12.05
N VAL A 170 -20.64 14.69 11.47
CA VAL A 170 -20.30 15.20 10.15
C VAL A 170 -20.04 14.02 9.23
N ASN A 171 -20.72 13.99 8.09
CA ASN A 171 -20.45 13.03 7.03
C ASN A 171 -19.38 13.59 6.08
N PRO A 172 -18.12 13.10 6.10
CA PRO A 172 -17.06 13.66 5.27
C PRO A 172 -17.30 13.48 3.76
N PHE A 173 -18.21 12.57 3.38
CA PHE A 173 -18.59 12.32 2.00
C PHE A 173 -19.72 13.23 1.50
N ASP A 174 -20.33 14.04 2.37
CA ASP A 174 -21.36 14.98 1.95
C ASP A 174 -20.75 16.12 1.12
N MET A 175 -21.39 16.46 0.00
CA MET A 175 -20.87 17.45 -0.94
C MET A 175 -20.96 18.89 -0.41
N TRP A 176 -21.93 19.18 0.46
CA TRP A 176 -22.22 20.53 0.93
C TRP A 176 -21.79 20.73 2.39
N GLU A 177 -22.11 19.77 3.25
CA GLU A 177 -21.91 19.84 4.71
C GLU A 177 -20.78 18.94 5.20
N GLY A 178 -20.08 18.24 4.31
CA GLY A 178 -18.94 17.42 4.68
C GLY A 178 -17.69 18.24 5.04
N ALA A 179 -16.61 17.55 5.38
CA ALA A 179 -15.35 18.16 5.79
C ALA A 179 -14.16 17.70 4.95
N ASP A 180 -13.19 18.61 4.77
CA ASP A 180 -11.88 18.28 4.22
C ASP A 180 -11.06 17.52 5.26
N PHE A 181 -10.18 16.63 4.80
CA PHE A 181 -9.41 15.69 5.61
C PHE A 181 -7.90 15.92 5.49
#